data_AF-A0A7S2WUF6-F1
#
_entry.id   AF-A0A7S2WUF6-F1
#
_cell.length_a   1.000
_cell.length_b   1.000
_cell.length_c   1.000
_cell.angle_alpha   90.00
_cell.angle_beta   90.00
_cell.angle_gamma   90.00
#
_symmetry.space_group_name_H-M   'P 1'
#
loop_
_entity.id
_entity.type
_entity.pdbx_description
1 polymer ?
#
loop_
_entity_poly.entity_id
_entity_poly.type
_entity_poly.pdbx_seq_one_letter_code
_entity_poly.pdbx_strand_id
1 'polypeptide(L)'
;QRAQRRRKLSFNRQAVLQRDNLTCQYCGKQCGEEKLTIDHVIPRSRGGITNFNNCVACCAACNAKKGNSLLRETNMKLRAEPEIPDLSEPMVVSKKHRHLAHHPLWKSYLT
;
A
#
# COMPACT_ATOMS: atom_id res chain seq x y z
N GLN A 1 -1.90 -25.93 26.85
CA GLN A 1 -1.05 -24.98 26.10
C GLN A 1 -1.95 -24.23 25.12
N ARG A 2 -2.28 -22.96 25.39
CA ARG A 2 -3.22 -22.19 24.55
C ARG A 2 -2.48 -21.79 23.28
N ALA A 3 -2.81 -22.42 22.14
CA ALA A 3 -2.40 -21.94 20.83
C ALA A 3 -2.86 -20.48 20.69
N GLN A 4 -1.90 -19.55 20.78
CA GLN A 4 -2.14 -18.13 20.64
C GLN A 4 -2.63 -17.92 19.20
N ARG A 5 -3.95 -17.81 19.02
CA ARG A 5 -4.59 -17.49 17.74
C ARG A 5 -3.80 -16.31 17.14
N ARG A 6 -3.04 -16.54 16.08
CA ARG A 6 -2.40 -15.47 15.31
C ARG A 6 -3.50 -14.46 14.99
N ARG A 7 -3.44 -13.27 15.58
CA ARG A 7 -4.42 -12.19 15.29
C ARG A 7 -4.37 -11.97 13.79
N LYS A 8 -5.43 -12.32 13.07
CA LYS A 8 -5.54 -11.96 11.65
C LYS A 8 -5.65 -10.44 11.59
N LEU A 9 -4.67 -9.76 11.00
CA LEU A 9 -4.81 -8.33 10.73
C LEU A 9 -5.96 -8.13 9.76
N SER A 10 -6.99 -7.41 10.19
CA SER A 10 -8.08 -7.04 9.31
C SER A 10 -7.65 -5.87 8.44
N PHE A 11 -7.97 -5.95 7.15
CA PHE A 11 -7.78 -4.84 6.25
C PHE A 11 -8.62 -3.65 6.71
N ASN A 12 -7.97 -2.53 6.99
CA ASN A 12 -8.62 -1.26 7.28
C ASN A 12 -7.71 -0.09 6.91
N ARG A 13 -8.29 1.10 6.78
CA ARG A 13 -7.57 2.33 6.39
C ARG A 13 -6.37 2.59 7.30
N GLN A 14 -6.56 2.54 8.62
CA GLN A 14 -5.48 2.85 9.57
C GLN A 14 -4.31 1.88 9.43
N ALA A 15 -4.57 0.58 9.25
CA ALA A 15 -3.52 -0.42 9.06
C ALA A 15 -2.69 -0.16 7.79
N VAL A 16 -3.32 0.24 6.68
CA VAL A 16 -2.59 0.59 5.45
C VAL A 16 -1.75 1.85 5.66
N LEU A 17 -2.34 2.88 6.29
CA LEU A 17 -1.63 4.13 6.56
C LEU A 17 -0.43 3.94 7.51
N GLN A 18 -0.59 3.09 8.52
CA GLN A 18 0.49 2.73 9.45
C GLN A 18 1.58 1.91 8.76
N ARG A 19 1.22 0.90 7.96
CA ARG A 19 2.17 0.13 7.13
C ARG A 19 2.99 1.06 6.25
N ASP A 20 2.34 2.02 5.62
CA ASP A 20 2.95 2.97 4.68
C ASP A 20 3.58 4.18 5.40
N ASN A 21 3.73 4.12 6.72
CA ASN A 21 4.38 5.14 7.54
C ASN A 21 3.83 6.56 7.30
N LEU A 22 2.51 6.69 7.17
CA LEU A 22 1.82 7.94 6.84
C LEU A 22 2.45 8.69 5.65
N THR A 23 2.94 7.94 4.67
CA THR A 23 3.67 8.47 3.52
C THR A 23 2.97 8.08 2.23
N CYS A 24 2.73 9.07 1.35
CA CYS A 24 2.19 8.79 0.02
C CYS A 24 3.15 7.89 -0.76
N GLN A 25 2.66 6.72 -1.19
CA GLN A 25 3.46 5.71 -1.88
C GLN A 25 3.82 6.09 -3.32
N TYR A 26 3.31 7.21 -3.84
CA TYR A 26 3.69 7.73 -5.14
C TYR A 26 4.72 8.87 -5.04
N CYS A 27 4.42 9.94 -4.30
CA CYS A 27 5.29 11.11 -4.22
C CYS A 27 6.23 11.14 -3.01
N GLY A 28 6.04 10.26 -2.02
CA GLY A 28 6.86 10.21 -0.81
C GLY A 28 6.58 11.31 0.21
N LYS A 29 5.56 12.17 -0.01
CA LYS A 29 5.20 13.23 0.94
C LYS A 29 4.41 12.66 2.11
N GLN A 30 4.76 13.10 3.32
CA GLN A 30 3.97 12.90 4.54
C GLN A 30 3.05 14.11 4.71
N CYS A 31 1.78 13.96 4.33
CA CYS A 31 0.83 15.07 4.30
C CYS A 31 -0.07 15.15 5.54
N GLY A 32 0.13 14.28 6.54
CA GLY A 32 -0.79 14.07 7.66
C GLY A 32 -1.80 12.98 7.36
N GLU A 33 -2.27 12.27 8.39
CA GLU A 33 -3.21 11.16 8.24
C GLU A 33 -4.51 11.61 7.58
N GLU A 34 -4.98 12.82 7.91
CA GLU A 34 -6.22 13.41 7.41
C GLU A 34 -6.18 13.74 5.91
N LYS A 35 -4.99 13.98 5.35
CA LYS A 35 -4.81 14.30 3.92
C LYS A 35 -4.42 13.10 3.06
N LEU A 36 -4.21 11.94 3.70
CA LEU A 36 -3.97 10.68 3.01
C LEU A 36 -5.27 9.93 2.76
N THR A 37 -5.38 9.41 1.55
CA THR A 37 -6.42 8.49 1.12
C THR A 37 -5.81 7.10 0.91
N ILE A 38 -6.68 6.11 0.70
CA ILE A 38 -6.27 4.79 0.24
C ILE A 38 -6.53 4.74 -1.27
N ASP A 39 -5.50 4.43 -2.04
CA ASP A 39 -5.60 4.22 -3.49
C ASP A 39 -5.44 2.73 -3.80
N HIS A 40 -6.20 2.26 -4.79
CA HIS A 40 -6.06 0.92 -5.35
C HIS A 40 -5.05 0.97 -6.51
N VAL A 41 -3.90 0.33 -6.35
CA VAL A 41 -2.84 0.24 -7.36
C VAL A 41 -3.39 -0.25 -8.69
N ILE A 42 -4.16 -1.34 -8.66
CA ILE A 42 -5.09 -1.75 -9.71
C ILE A 42 -6.46 -1.16 -9.39
N PRO A 43 -6.99 -0.23 -10.19
CA PRO A 43 -8.30 0.38 -9.93
C PRO A 43 -9.43 -0.67 -9.87
N ARG A 44 -10.46 -0.41 -9.06
CA ARG A 44 -11.64 -1.30 -8.97
C ARG A 44 -12.31 -1.52 -10.32
N SER A 45 -12.37 -0.50 -11.17
CA SER A 45 -12.92 -0.58 -12.53
C SER A 45 -12.13 -1.52 -13.44
N ARG A 46 -10.89 -1.86 -13.08
CA ARG A 46 -10.00 -2.78 -13.79
C ARG A 46 -9.89 -4.14 -13.07
N GLY A 47 -10.81 -4.45 -12.16
CA GLY A 47 -10.82 -5.71 -11.39
C GLY A 47 -9.96 -5.72 -10.14
N GLY A 48 -9.44 -4.57 -9.69
CA GLY A 48 -8.65 -4.48 -8.48
C GLY A 48 -9.44 -4.77 -7.20
N ILE A 49 -8.86 -5.59 -6.31
CA ILE A 49 -9.48 -6.03 -5.06
C ILE A 49 -9.04 -5.11 -3.91
N THR A 50 -9.91 -4.89 -2.92
CA THR A 50 -9.56 -4.16 -1.70
C THR A 50 -8.85 -5.09 -0.71
N ASN A 51 -7.53 -5.06 -0.69
CA ASN A 51 -6.69 -5.82 0.24
C ASN A 51 -5.33 -5.12 0.42
N PHE A 52 -4.52 -5.61 1.36
CA PHE A 52 -3.19 -5.04 1.61
C PHE A 52 -2.28 -5.09 0.37
N ASN A 53 -2.43 -6.09 -0.50
CA ASN A 53 -1.58 -6.27 -1.69
C ASN A 53 -1.94 -5.35 -2.86
N ASN A 54 -3.02 -4.57 -2.75
CA ASN A 54 -3.45 -3.68 -3.82
C ASN A 54 -3.77 -2.26 -3.32
N CYS A 55 -3.87 -2.04 -2.01
CA CYS A 55 -4.18 -0.74 -1.43
C CYS A 55 -2.94 -0.10 -0.81
N VAL A 56 -2.73 1.19 -1.11
CA VAL A 56 -1.61 2.00 -0.62
C VAL A 56 -2.08 3.36 -0.10
N ALA A 57 -1.29 3.97 0.78
CA ALA A 57 -1.45 5.35 1.20
C ALA A 57 -1.11 6.30 0.04
N CYS A 58 -1.99 7.24 -0.24
CA CYS A 58 -1.87 8.16 -1.37
C CYS A 58 -2.33 9.55 -0.95
N CYS A 59 -1.65 10.63 -1.35
CA CYS A 59 -2.16 11.98 -1.12
C CYS A 59 -3.22 12.35 -2.17
N ALA A 60 -4.14 13.25 -1.85
CA ALA A 60 -5.24 13.64 -2.75
C ALA A 60 -4.78 14.03 -4.16
N ALA A 61 -3.67 14.79 -4.29
CA ALA A 61 -3.13 15.19 -5.58
C ALA A 61 -2.63 14.00 -6.43
N CYS A 62 -1.93 13.04 -5.81
CA CYS A 62 -1.49 11.83 -6.51
C CYS A 62 -2.68 10.93 -6.85
N ASN A 63 -3.65 10.84 -5.95
CA ASN A 63 -4.85 10.02 -6.13
C ASN A 63 -5.66 10.51 -7.33
N ALA A 64 -5.88 11.83 -7.41
CA ALA A 64 -6.54 12.47 -8.55
C ALA A 64 -5.74 12.30 -9.85
N LYS A 65 -4.41 12.43 -9.80
CA LYS A 65 -3.54 12.25 -10.97
C LYS A 65 -3.56 10.83 -11.52
N LYS A 66 -3.57 9.81 -10.65
CA LYS A 66 -3.63 8.41 -11.07
C LYS A 66 -5.03 8.03 -11.57
N GLY A 67 -6.07 8.44 -10.84
CA GLY A 67 -7.45 8.10 -11.15
C GLY A 67 -7.65 6.59 -11.35
N ASN A 68 -8.34 6.24 -12.45
CA ASN A 68 -8.61 4.86 -12.84
C ASN A 68 -7.58 4.26 -13.81
N SER A 69 -6.41 4.87 -13.91
CA SER A 69 -5.31 4.37 -14.74
C SER A 69 -4.47 3.33 -14.00
N LEU A 70 -3.98 2.35 -14.74
CA LEU A 70 -2.94 1.44 -14.25
C LEU A 70 -1.60 2.19 -14.16
N LEU A 71 -0.70 1.76 -13.29
CA LEU A 71 0.61 2.42 -13.17
C LEU A 71 1.38 2.46 -14.49
N ARG A 72 1.31 1.39 -15.30
CA ARG A 72 1.91 1.33 -16.64
C ARG A 72 1.35 2.35 -17.64
N GLU A 73 0.15 2.88 -17.39
CA GLU A 73 -0.50 3.91 -18.22
C GLU A 73 -0.14 5.33 -17.73
N THR A 74 0.70 5.43 -16.70
CA THR A 74 1.11 6.69 -16.08
C THR A 74 2.63 6.75 -15.91
N ASN A 75 3.15 7.94 -15.60
CA ASN A 75 4.54 8.10 -15.18
C ASN A 75 4.72 7.93 -13.67
N MET A 76 3.75 7.34 -12.97
CA MET A 76 3.79 7.15 -11.52
C MET A 76 4.41 5.80 -11.18
N LYS A 77 5.21 5.77 -10.12
CA LYS A 77 5.84 4.56 -9.61
C LYS A 77 5.56 4.44 -8.11
N LEU A 78 5.41 3.22 -7.65
CA LEU A 78 5.32 2.94 -6.22
C LEU A 78 6.70 3.02 -5.59
N ARG A 79 6.74 3.54 -4.36
CA ARG A 79 7.96 3.59 -3.54
C ARG A 79 8.23 2.26 -2.84
N ALA A 80 7.16 1.57 -2.44
CA ALA A 80 7.21 0.23 -1.87
C ALA A 80 6.07 -0.61 -2.47
N GLU A 81 6.31 -1.92 -2.60
CA GLU A 81 5.28 -2.85 -3.03
C GLU A 81 4.25 -3.02 -1.90
N PRO A 82 2.94 -2.95 -2.20
CA PRO A 82 1.91 -3.21 -1.22
C PRO A 82 1.95 -4.68 -0.79
N GLU A 83 2.21 -4.92 0.50
CA GLU A 83 2.22 -6.26 1.10
C GLU A 83 1.38 -6.31 2.38
N ILE A 84 1.01 -7.53 2.78
CA ILE A 84 0.41 -7.79 4.09
C ILE A 84 1.49 -7.52 5.16
N PRO A 85 1.24 -6.63 6.13
CA PRO A 85 2.20 -6.38 7.21
C PRO A 85 2.53 -7.67 7.96
N ASP A 86 3.82 -7.92 8.18
CA ASP A 86 4.23 -8.98 9.10
C ASP A 86 3.90 -8.57 10.54
N LEU A 87 3.13 -9.41 11.22
CA LEU A 87 2.69 -9.20 12.61
C LEU A 87 3.66 -9.79 13.63
N SER A 88 4.75 -10.42 13.17
CA SER A 88 5.83 -10.87 14.03
C SER A 88 6.56 -9.69 14.68
N GLU A 89 6.58 -8.55 14.00
CA GLU A 89 7.13 -7.29 14.48
C GLU A 89 6.01 -6.32 14.86
N PRO A 90 6.16 -5.55 15.96
CA PRO A 90 5.21 -4.51 16.27
C PRO A 90 5.17 -3.50 15.11
N MET A 91 3.95 -3.12 14.67
CA MET A 91 3.71 -2.03 13.70
C MET A 91 4.08 -0.66 14.29
N VAL A 92 5.26 -0.55 14.88
CA VAL A 92 5.89 0.72 15.22
C VAL A 92 6.18 1.40 13.88
N VAL A 93 5.91 2.69 13.81
CA VAL A 93 6.35 3.64 12.77
C VAL A 93 7.86 3.53 12.63
N SER A 94 8.33 2.45 11.99
CA SER A 94 9.71 2.04 11.99
C SER A 94 10.32 2.58 10.72
N LYS A 95 11.35 3.41 10.90
CA LYS A 95 12.10 4.13 9.85
C LYS A 95 12.82 3.23 8.83
N LYS A 96 12.43 1.95 8.71
CA LYS A 96 13.22 0.87 8.10
C LYS A 96 12.51 -0.01 7.07
N HIS A 97 11.40 0.39 6.46
CA HIS A 97 10.91 -0.30 5.25
C HIS A 97 11.67 0.20 4.01
N ARG A 98 12.98 -0.06 4.01
CA ARG A 98 13.84 -0.07 2.83
C ARG A 98 14.01 -1.54 2.45
N HIS A 99 13.00 -2.17 1.87
CA HIS A 99 13.19 -3.47 1.23
C HIS A 99 12.57 -3.49 -0.16
N LEU A 100 13.47 -3.22 -1.12
CA LEU A 100 13.41 -3.69 -2.49
C LEU A 100 13.40 -5.23 -2.43
N ALA A 101 12.26 -5.88 -2.67
CA ALA A 101 12.23 -7.35 -2.71
C ALA A 101 11.14 -7.85 -3.66
N HIS A 102 11.47 -7.77 -4.96
CA HIS A 102 11.12 -8.69 -6.03
C HIS A 102 10.18 -9.86 -5.65
N HIS A 103 8.86 -9.67 -5.74
CA HIS A 103 7.93 -10.79 -5.75
C HIS A 103 7.53 -11.17 -7.20
N PRO A 104 7.61 -12.44 -7.63
CA PRO A 104 7.46 -12.82 -9.04
C PRO A 104 6.02 -12.77 -9.61
N LEU A 105 5.00 -12.43 -8.81
CA LEU A 105 3.60 -12.48 -9.24
C LEU A 105 3.07 -11.21 -9.91
N TRP A 106 3.86 -10.12 -9.96
CA TRP A 106 3.41 -8.84 -10.50
C TRP A 106 4.03 -8.45 -11.85
N LYS A 107 5.02 -9.22 -12.35
CA LYS A 107 5.66 -8.97 -13.66
C LYS A 107 4.66 -8.91 -14.82
N SER A 108 3.54 -9.61 -14.72
CA SER A 108 2.48 -9.64 -15.74
C SER A 108 1.67 -8.33 -15.85
N TYR A 109 1.72 -7.44 -14.85
CA TYR A 109 1.01 -6.16 -14.88
C TYR A 109 1.93 -4.97 -15.22
N LEU A 110 3.23 -5.22 -15.38
CA LEU A 110 4.23 -4.26 -15.88
C LEU A 110 4.50 -4.35 -17.39
N THR A 111 3.99 -5.39 -18.06
CA THR A 111 4.07 -5.59 -19.51
C THR A 111 2.81 -5.16 -20.24
#